data_AF-A0A672QHR5-F1
#
_entry.id   AF-A0A672QHR5-F1
#
_cell.length_a   1.000
_cell.length_b   1.000
_cell.length_c   1.000
_cell.angle_alpha   90.00
_cell.angle_beta   90.00
_cell.angle_gamma   90.00
#
_symmetry.space_group_name_H-M   'P 1'
#
loop_
_entity.id
_entity.type
_entity.pdbx_description
1 polymer ?
#
loop_
_entity_poly.entity_id
_entity_poly.type
_entity_poly.pdbx_seq_one_letter_code
_entity_poly.pdbx_strand_id
1 'polypeptide(L)'
;MFCYMKVLSAFLCLLLLHQNASASCPPGQRLSYNTKICEACPLEQYSSIPGTHLACQNCNKCKKGSKEIKACTPTSDTQCKCTKGFTPIDRLKEDFCACEKGSGIDERGICKKCQDGSFTDKRDSFCKKWRECKSGIANQGTSTSDVVCNNASKEVTEPPKAHTTPFQTTTISSTAASRTTVSSPNNTKKD
;
A
#
# COMPACT_ATOMS: atom_id res chain seq x y z
N MET A 1 -52.17 -42.06 24.51
CA MET A 1 -50.71 -42.20 24.76
C MET A 1 -49.83 -41.81 23.55
N PHE A 2 -50.25 -42.07 22.30
CA PHE A 2 -49.46 -41.77 21.09
C PHE A 2 -49.22 -40.27 20.78
N CYS A 3 -50.15 -39.38 21.12
CA CYS A 3 -49.95 -37.93 20.90
C CYS A 3 -48.87 -37.35 21.81
N TYR A 4 -48.76 -37.85 23.05
CA TYR A 4 -47.81 -37.35 24.03
C TYR A 4 -46.35 -37.66 23.64
N MET A 5 -46.12 -38.85 23.08
CA MET A 5 -44.79 -39.27 22.61
C MET A 5 -44.32 -38.48 21.38
N LYS A 6 -45.23 -38.09 20.47
CA LYS A 6 -44.91 -37.22 19.32
C LYS A 6 -44.58 -35.80 19.75
N VAL A 7 -45.31 -35.27 20.74
CA VAL A 7 -45.05 -33.94 21.30
C VAL A 7 -43.70 -33.92 22.02
N LEU A 8 -43.40 -34.92 22.86
CA LEU A 8 -42.09 -35.04 23.50
C LEU A 8 -40.95 -35.15 22.49
N SER A 9 -41.12 -35.93 21.42
CA SER A 9 -40.12 -36.05 20.36
C SER A 9 -39.88 -34.73 19.63
N ALA A 10 -40.93 -33.97 19.33
CA ALA A 10 -40.81 -32.64 18.71
C ALA A 10 -40.14 -31.62 19.64
N PHE A 11 -40.48 -31.60 20.92
CA PHE A 11 -39.81 -30.75 21.91
C PHE A 11 -38.34 -31.15 22.10
N LEU A 12 -38.02 -32.43 22.16
CA LEU A 12 -36.64 -32.91 22.24
C LEU A 12 -35.85 -32.52 20.98
N CYS A 13 -36.47 -32.60 19.80
CA CYS A 13 -35.87 -32.16 18.54
C CYS A 13 -35.63 -30.64 18.51
N LEU A 14 -36.58 -29.84 18.99
CA LEU A 14 -36.42 -28.38 19.13
C LEU A 14 -35.36 -28.01 20.17
N LEU A 15 -35.24 -28.76 21.27
CA LEU A 15 -34.19 -28.58 22.27
C LEU A 15 -32.81 -28.95 21.71
N LEU A 16 -32.71 -30.04 20.94
CA LEU A 16 -31.47 -30.44 20.25
C LEU A 16 -31.06 -29.43 19.15
N LEU A 17 -32.03 -28.82 18.46
CA LEU A 17 -31.79 -27.73 17.50
C LEU A 17 -31.29 -26.45 18.18
N HIS A 18 -31.78 -26.12 19.38
CA HIS A 18 -31.27 -24.99 20.18
C HIS A 18 -29.89 -25.25 20.80
N GLN A 19 -29.54 -26.52 21.10
CA GLN A 19 -28.24 -26.89 21.64
C GLN A 19 -27.09 -26.77 20.63
N ASN A 20 -27.40 -26.68 19.33
CA ASN A 20 -26.43 -26.46 18.25
C ASN A 20 -26.22 -24.97 17.91
N ALA A 21 -26.59 -24.05 18.79
CA ALA A 21 -26.16 -22.65 18.69
C ALA A 21 -24.66 -22.56 19.02
N SER A 22 -23.81 -23.04 18.09
CA SER A 22 -22.38 -22.75 18.05
C SER A 22 -22.21 -21.24 18.28
N ALA A 23 -21.44 -20.84 19.28
CA ALA A 23 -21.20 -19.43 19.59
C ALA A 23 -20.64 -18.72 18.34
N SER A 24 -21.52 -18.04 17.60
CA SER A 24 -21.18 -17.32 16.38
C SER A 24 -20.87 -15.89 16.77
N CYS A 25 -19.60 -15.51 16.60
CA CYS A 25 -19.15 -14.17 16.91
C CYS A 25 -19.62 -13.21 15.82
N PRO A 26 -20.04 -12.00 16.17
CA PRO A 26 -20.37 -10.97 15.18
C PRO A 26 -19.11 -10.53 14.41
N PRO A 27 -19.28 -9.84 13.27
CA PRO A 27 -18.18 -9.14 12.61
C PRO A 27 -17.39 -8.28 13.60
N GLY A 28 -16.07 -8.19 13.40
CA GLY A 28 -15.15 -7.52 14.32
C GLY A 28 -14.78 -8.31 15.56
N GLN A 29 -15.23 -9.56 15.67
CA GLN A 29 -14.83 -10.46 16.75
C GLN A 29 -14.37 -11.82 16.22
N ARG A 30 -13.57 -12.49 17.06
CA ARG A 30 -13.11 -13.88 16.87
C ARG A 30 -13.49 -14.72 18.08
N LEU A 31 -13.66 -16.02 17.88
CA LEU A 31 -13.91 -16.96 18.95
C LEU A 31 -12.59 -17.29 19.67
N SER A 32 -12.55 -17.05 20.98
CA SER A 32 -11.42 -17.46 21.81
C SER A 32 -11.42 -18.97 22.00
N TYR A 33 -10.32 -19.64 21.65
CA TYR A 33 -10.23 -21.10 21.81
C TYR A 33 -10.36 -21.54 23.27
N ASN A 34 -9.79 -20.76 24.21
CA ASN A 34 -9.72 -21.10 25.62
C ASN A 34 -11.04 -20.82 26.35
N THR A 35 -11.60 -19.62 26.15
CA THR A 35 -12.77 -19.17 26.91
C THR A 35 -14.09 -19.48 26.22
N LYS A 36 -14.07 -19.82 24.91
CA LYS A 36 -15.25 -19.97 24.04
C LYS A 36 -16.12 -18.71 23.98
N ILE A 37 -15.57 -17.55 24.35
CA ILE A 37 -16.21 -16.23 24.28
C ILE A 37 -15.68 -15.49 23.06
N CYS A 38 -16.49 -14.60 22.49
CA CYS A 38 -16.10 -13.73 21.41
C CYS A 38 -15.25 -12.56 21.92
N GLU A 39 -14.08 -12.39 21.33
CA GLU A 39 -13.11 -11.34 21.63
C GLU A 39 -12.99 -10.40 20.43
N ALA A 40 -12.82 -9.11 20.68
CA ALA A 40 -12.59 -8.13 19.62
C ALA A 40 -11.35 -8.49 18.79
N CYS A 41 -11.40 -8.18 17.49
CA CYS A 41 -10.22 -8.26 16.65
C CYS A 41 -9.13 -7.33 17.20
N PRO A 42 -7.87 -7.81 17.24
CA PRO A 42 -6.72 -6.96 17.56
C PRO A 42 -6.60 -5.76 16.61
N LEU A 43 -5.79 -4.77 17.00
CA LEU A 43 -5.42 -3.67 16.11
C LEU A 43 -4.81 -4.20 14.81
N GLU A 44 -5.09 -3.51 13.70
CA GLU A 44 -4.68 -3.91 12.35
C GLU A 44 -5.22 -5.29 11.91
N GLN A 45 -6.35 -5.73 12.49
CA GLN A 45 -7.08 -6.91 12.05
C GLN A 45 -8.60 -6.69 11.98
N TYR A 46 -9.27 -7.51 11.16
CA TYR A 46 -10.71 -7.44 10.95
C TYR A 46 -11.38 -8.81 10.78
N SER A 47 -12.70 -8.85 10.96
CA SER A 47 -13.56 -9.96 10.58
C SER A 47 -14.84 -9.39 9.97
N SER A 48 -15.10 -9.65 8.70
CA SER A 48 -16.23 -9.06 7.97
C SER A 48 -17.52 -9.88 8.04
N ILE A 49 -17.42 -11.14 8.44
CA ILE A 49 -18.55 -12.07 8.50
C ILE A 49 -18.70 -12.62 9.92
N PRO A 50 -19.94 -12.89 10.37
CA PRO A 50 -20.16 -13.59 11.62
C PRO A 50 -19.69 -15.05 11.50
N GLY A 51 -19.21 -15.63 12.60
CA GLY A 51 -18.84 -17.04 12.63
C GLY A 51 -17.98 -17.45 13.82
N THR A 52 -17.41 -18.65 13.74
CA THR A 52 -16.57 -19.26 14.79
C THR A 52 -15.08 -19.13 14.48
N HIS A 53 -14.69 -18.12 13.70
CA HIS A 53 -13.30 -17.90 13.29
C HIS A 53 -12.42 -17.70 14.53
N LEU A 54 -11.35 -18.48 14.67
CA LEU A 54 -10.43 -18.38 15.82
C LEU A 54 -9.45 -17.19 15.69
N ALA A 55 -9.34 -16.62 14.49
CA ALA A 55 -8.46 -15.53 14.15
C ALA A 55 -9.17 -14.51 13.25
N CYS A 56 -8.77 -13.25 13.40
CA CYS A 56 -9.16 -12.18 12.48
C CYS A 56 -8.18 -12.12 11.30
N GLN A 57 -8.61 -11.55 10.19
CA GLN A 57 -7.78 -11.30 9.02
C GLN A 57 -6.92 -10.06 9.25
N ASN A 58 -5.69 -10.06 8.75
CA ASN A 58 -4.85 -8.87 8.79
C ASN A 58 -5.38 -7.82 7.81
N CYS A 59 -5.38 -6.56 8.25
CA CYS A 59 -5.70 -5.45 7.37
C CYS A 59 -4.67 -5.34 6.24
N ASN A 60 -5.14 -5.13 5.02
CA ASN A 60 -4.29 -4.86 3.88
C ASN A 60 -3.64 -3.46 4.02
N LYS A 61 -2.51 -3.27 3.33
CA LYS A 61 -1.82 -1.99 3.26
C LYS A 61 -1.72 -1.54 1.81
N CYS A 62 -2.04 -0.27 1.56
CA CYS A 62 -1.88 0.32 0.24
C CYS A 62 -0.39 0.53 -0.05
N LYS A 63 0.09 -0.08 -1.13
CA LYS A 63 1.49 -0.10 -1.55
C LYS A 63 1.73 0.97 -2.63
N LYS A 64 2.92 0.96 -3.23
CA LYS A 64 3.36 1.90 -4.26
C LYS A 64 2.28 2.14 -5.32
N GLY A 65 2.11 3.41 -5.69
CA GLY A 65 1.16 3.83 -6.74
C GLY A 65 -0.31 3.77 -6.32
N SER A 66 -0.62 3.35 -5.09
CA SER A 66 -1.97 3.34 -4.54
C SER A 66 -2.07 4.25 -3.31
N LYS A 67 -3.29 4.56 -2.91
CA LYS A 67 -3.60 5.29 -1.69
C LYS A 67 -4.78 4.66 -0.98
N GLU A 68 -4.80 4.82 0.34
CA GLU A 68 -5.95 4.44 1.14
C GLU A 68 -7.14 5.34 0.81
N ILE A 69 -8.29 4.71 0.56
CA ILE A 69 -9.59 5.39 0.41
C ILE A 69 -10.52 5.06 1.58
N LYS A 70 -10.29 3.96 2.29
CA LYS A 70 -10.93 3.63 3.56
C LYS A 70 -9.94 2.90 4.46
N ALA A 71 -9.84 3.36 5.70
CA ALA A 71 -9.06 2.71 6.74
C ALA A 71 -9.65 1.35 7.10
N CYS A 72 -8.80 0.48 7.63
CA CYS A 72 -9.27 -0.75 8.24
C CYS A 72 -10.13 -0.45 9.48
N THR A 73 -11.16 -1.27 9.68
CA THR A 73 -11.96 -1.29 10.90
C THR A 73 -12.03 -2.72 11.40
N PRO A 74 -12.46 -2.98 12.65
CA PRO A 74 -12.68 -4.35 13.12
C PRO A 74 -13.59 -5.15 12.17
N THR A 75 -14.50 -4.51 11.46
CA THR A 75 -15.47 -5.18 10.58
C THR A 75 -15.11 -5.17 9.08
N SER A 76 -14.06 -4.47 8.67
CA SER A 76 -13.76 -4.28 7.24
C SER A 76 -12.29 -4.08 6.97
N ASP A 77 -11.81 -4.68 5.89
CA ASP A 77 -10.46 -4.45 5.39
C ASP A 77 -10.22 -3.00 4.94
N THR A 78 -8.95 -2.61 4.88
CA THR A 78 -8.47 -1.41 4.20
C THR A 78 -8.87 -1.46 2.72
N GLN A 79 -9.40 -0.36 2.19
CA GLN A 79 -9.65 -0.22 0.77
C GLN A 79 -8.61 0.70 0.14
N CYS A 80 -7.94 0.21 -0.89
CA CYS A 80 -6.94 0.94 -1.65
C CYS A 80 -7.47 1.31 -3.04
N LYS A 81 -6.91 2.38 -3.59
CA LYS A 81 -7.18 2.80 -4.96
C LYS A 81 -5.90 3.28 -5.62
N CYS A 82 -5.70 2.96 -6.90
CA CYS A 82 -4.57 3.54 -7.64
C CYS A 82 -4.66 5.07 -7.69
N THR A 83 -3.52 5.74 -7.50
CA THR A 83 -3.44 7.18 -7.68
C THR A 83 -3.55 7.53 -9.17
N LYS A 84 -3.93 8.78 -9.47
CA LYS A 84 -4.18 9.21 -10.86
C LYS A 84 -2.95 8.95 -11.73
N GLY A 85 -3.18 8.27 -12.86
CA GLY A 85 -2.15 7.90 -13.83
C GLY A 85 -1.46 6.57 -13.56
N PHE A 86 -1.62 6.00 -12.36
CA PHE A 86 -1.14 4.65 -12.05
C PHE A 86 -2.21 3.61 -12.39
N THR A 87 -1.77 2.42 -12.81
CA THR A 87 -2.62 1.30 -13.19
C THR A 87 -2.35 0.11 -12.27
N PRO A 88 -3.38 -0.67 -11.85
CA PRO A 88 -3.16 -1.87 -11.05
C PRO A 88 -2.24 -2.86 -11.77
N ILE A 89 -1.25 -3.42 -11.06
CA ILE A 89 -0.42 -4.50 -11.62
C ILE A 89 -1.23 -5.79 -11.74
N ASP A 90 -2.04 -6.07 -10.72
CA ASP A 90 -3.07 -7.10 -10.74
C ASP A 90 -4.43 -6.42 -10.95
N ARG A 91 -5.14 -6.79 -12.02
CA ARG A 91 -6.44 -6.17 -12.37
C ARG A 91 -7.51 -6.37 -11.31
N LEU A 92 -7.33 -7.35 -10.41
CA LEU A 92 -8.26 -7.64 -9.33
C LEU A 92 -7.90 -6.92 -8.02
N LYS A 93 -6.72 -6.27 -7.94
CA LYS A 93 -6.23 -5.65 -6.70
C LYS A 93 -5.67 -4.24 -6.94
N GLU A 94 -6.28 -3.26 -6.31
CA GLU A 94 -5.86 -1.85 -6.37
C GLU A 94 -4.88 -1.44 -5.24
N ASP A 95 -4.29 -2.42 -4.54
CA ASP A 95 -3.33 -2.17 -3.46
C ASP A 95 -1.89 -1.98 -3.96
N PHE A 96 -1.60 -2.29 -5.23
CA PHE A 96 -0.28 -2.12 -5.82
C PHE A 96 -0.38 -1.74 -7.30
N CYS A 97 0.08 -0.52 -7.59
CA CYS A 97 -0.11 0.10 -8.90
C CYS A 97 1.21 0.62 -9.45
N ALA A 98 1.27 0.74 -10.77
CA ALA A 98 2.45 1.15 -11.47
C ALA A 98 2.19 2.23 -12.52
N CYS A 99 3.19 3.05 -12.76
CA CYS A 99 3.24 3.98 -13.87
C CYS A 99 3.73 3.23 -15.11
N GLU A 100 2.83 2.98 -16.06
CA GLU A 100 3.11 2.14 -17.22
C GLU A 100 4.10 2.77 -18.20
N LYS A 101 4.72 1.93 -19.03
CA LYS A 101 5.59 2.39 -20.13
C LYS A 101 4.84 3.43 -20.98
N GLY A 102 5.56 4.43 -21.46
CA GLY A 102 4.92 5.56 -22.13
C GLY A 102 4.40 6.64 -21.19
N SER A 103 4.39 6.38 -19.89
CA SER A 103 4.10 7.36 -18.85
C SER A 103 5.25 7.40 -17.86
N GLY A 104 5.61 8.60 -17.43
CA GLY A 104 6.66 8.83 -16.45
C GLY A 104 6.14 9.47 -15.18
N ILE A 105 6.84 9.22 -14.08
CA ILE A 105 6.60 9.85 -12.79
C ILE A 105 7.27 11.24 -12.82
N ASP A 106 6.54 12.30 -12.48
CA ASP A 106 7.12 13.65 -12.32
C ASP A 106 7.70 13.87 -10.91
N GLU A 107 8.34 15.02 -10.67
CA GLU A 107 8.94 15.36 -9.37
C GLU A 107 7.94 15.38 -8.20
N ARG A 108 6.64 15.47 -8.49
CA ARG A 108 5.55 15.42 -7.50
C ARG A 108 5.02 14.01 -7.29
N GLY A 109 5.63 13.00 -7.90
CA GLY A 109 5.19 11.61 -7.82
C GLY A 109 3.97 11.30 -8.70
N ILE A 110 3.59 12.19 -9.63
CA ILE A 110 2.42 11.99 -10.49
C ILE A 110 2.84 11.26 -11.75
N CYS A 111 2.19 10.13 -12.05
CA CYS A 111 2.37 9.42 -13.32
C CYS A 111 1.59 10.12 -14.44
N LYS A 112 2.28 10.50 -15.52
CA LYS A 112 1.68 11.16 -16.69
C LYS A 112 2.30 10.62 -17.97
N LYS A 113 1.49 10.60 -19.04
CA LYS A 113 1.98 10.26 -20.37
C LYS A 113 3.15 11.16 -20.77
N CYS A 114 4.21 10.55 -21.30
CA CYS A 114 5.34 11.30 -21.85
C CYS A 114 4.85 12.20 -22.98
N GLN A 115 5.28 13.45 -22.94
CA GLN A 115 4.96 14.44 -23.97
C GLN A 115 5.80 14.18 -25.22
N ASP A 116 5.37 14.69 -26.37
CA ASP A 116 6.13 14.61 -27.61
C ASP A 116 7.55 15.15 -27.41
N GLY A 117 8.54 14.45 -27.98
CA GLY A 117 9.95 14.71 -27.68
C GLY A 117 10.48 13.94 -26.48
N SER A 118 9.67 13.09 -25.82
CA SER A 118 10.12 12.28 -24.68
C SER A 118 9.50 10.88 -24.67
N PHE A 119 10.19 9.95 -24.01
CA PHE A 119 9.76 8.56 -23.90
C PHE A 119 10.18 7.91 -22.58
N THR A 120 9.54 6.79 -22.26
CA THR A 120 10.12 5.79 -21.38
C THR A 120 9.67 4.38 -21.76
N ASP A 121 10.63 3.47 -21.81
CA ASP A 121 10.46 2.04 -22.07
C ASP A 121 10.36 1.21 -20.77
N LYS A 122 10.46 1.87 -19.61
CA LYS A 122 10.45 1.25 -18.28
C LYS A 122 9.27 1.73 -17.45
N ARG A 123 8.65 0.80 -16.73
CA ARG A 123 7.64 1.09 -15.71
C ARG A 123 8.27 1.89 -14.56
N ASP A 124 7.47 2.72 -13.91
CA ASP A 124 7.85 3.50 -12.71
C ASP A 124 9.13 4.31 -12.88
N SER A 125 9.30 4.91 -14.05
CA SER A 125 10.50 5.67 -14.40
C SER A 125 10.13 7.10 -14.82
N PHE A 126 11.13 7.92 -15.10
CA PHE A 126 10.94 9.27 -15.62
C PHE A 126 10.93 9.26 -17.14
N CYS A 127 10.15 10.15 -17.76
CA CYS A 127 10.25 10.39 -19.20
C CYS A 127 11.61 11.03 -19.51
N LYS A 128 12.32 10.47 -20.48
CA LYS A 128 13.59 10.99 -20.99
C LYS A 128 13.36 11.63 -22.34
N LYS A 129 14.11 12.69 -22.65
CA LYS A 129 14.05 13.29 -23.99
C LYS A 129 14.51 12.28 -25.04
N TRP A 130 13.90 12.35 -26.21
CA TRP A 130 14.42 11.63 -27.37
C TRP A 130 15.85 12.09 -27.67
N ARG A 131 16.64 11.16 -28.20
CA ARG A 131 17.95 11.47 -28.76
C ARG A 131 17.81 12.39 -29.97
N GLU A 132 18.79 13.28 -30.12
CA GLU A 132 18.96 14.11 -31.31
C GLU A 132 19.81 13.38 -32.36
N CYS A 133 19.30 13.30 -33.60
CA CYS A 133 20.00 12.68 -34.73
C CYS A 133 20.63 13.75 -35.62
N LYS A 134 21.94 13.71 -35.83
CA LYS A 134 22.65 14.63 -36.75
C LYS A 134 22.48 14.21 -38.21
N SER A 135 22.38 12.91 -38.44
CA SER A 135 22.23 12.27 -39.76
C SER A 135 20.78 12.14 -40.24
N GLY A 136 19.83 12.79 -39.56
CA GLY A 136 18.41 12.65 -39.81
C GLY A 136 17.79 11.43 -39.13
N ILE A 137 16.46 11.43 -39.07
CA ILE A 137 15.65 10.44 -38.37
C ILE A 137 15.29 9.30 -39.33
N ALA A 138 15.61 8.06 -38.93
CA ALA A 138 15.16 6.85 -39.61
C ALA A 138 13.79 6.40 -39.10
N ASN A 139 13.61 6.38 -37.78
CA ASN A 139 12.32 6.08 -37.15
C ASN A 139 12.01 7.12 -36.08
N GLN A 140 10.81 7.68 -36.15
CA GLN A 140 10.32 8.63 -35.17
C GLN A 140 10.17 7.96 -33.80
N GLY A 141 10.54 8.68 -32.74
CA GLY A 141 10.32 8.24 -31.37
C GLY A 141 8.82 8.20 -31.04
N THR A 142 8.49 7.44 -30.00
CA THR A 142 7.14 7.37 -29.44
C THR A 142 7.20 7.65 -27.94
N SER A 143 6.07 7.66 -27.23
CA SER A 143 6.11 7.71 -25.77
C SER A 143 6.85 6.50 -25.17
N THR A 144 6.95 5.38 -25.87
CA THR A 144 7.55 4.13 -25.38
C THR A 144 8.92 3.81 -25.97
N SER A 145 9.41 4.58 -26.95
CA SER A 145 10.66 4.29 -27.67
C SER A 145 11.39 5.57 -28.04
N ASP A 146 12.73 5.49 -28.05
CA ASP A 146 13.58 6.57 -28.54
C ASP A 146 13.49 6.71 -30.06
N VAL A 147 13.99 7.83 -30.58
CA VAL A 147 14.25 8.04 -32.00
C VAL A 147 15.39 7.14 -32.47
N VAL A 148 15.29 6.61 -33.70
CA VAL A 148 16.37 5.88 -34.37
C VAL A 148 16.96 6.74 -35.48
N CYS A 149 18.29 6.89 -35.49
CA CYS A 149 19.01 7.73 -36.47
C CYS A 149 19.49 6.91 -37.69
N ASN A 150 19.56 7.54 -38.88
CA ASN A 150 19.96 6.87 -40.14
C ASN A 150 21.36 6.21 -40.09
N ASN A 151 22.29 6.73 -39.28
CA ASN A 151 23.64 6.18 -39.11
C ASN A 151 24.00 5.94 -37.62
N ALA A 152 23.15 5.21 -36.90
CA ALA A 152 23.27 5.00 -35.45
C ALA A 152 24.64 4.49 -34.96
N SER A 153 25.42 3.79 -35.78
CA SER A 153 26.75 3.27 -35.44
C SER A 153 27.85 4.35 -35.34
N LYS A 154 27.66 5.51 -35.98
CA LYS A 154 28.61 6.65 -35.92
C LYS A 154 28.22 7.71 -34.88
N GLU A 155 26.98 7.67 -34.41
CA GLU A 155 26.44 8.56 -33.37
C GLU A 155 26.38 7.83 -32.02
N VAL A 156 27.53 7.38 -31.51
CA VAL A 156 27.68 7.07 -30.08
C VAL A 156 27.72 8.41 -29.34
N THR A 157 26.55 9.03 -29.19
CA THR A 157 26.39 10.18 -28.30
C THR A 157 25.81 9.63 -27.00
N GLU A 158 26.56 9.86 -25.93
CA GLU A 158 26.26 9.55 -24.54
C GLU A 158 24.74 9.63 -24.25
N PRO A 159 24.13 8.64 -23.57
CA PRO A 159 22.72 8.74 -23.20
C PRO A 159 22.48 10.05 -22.44
N PRO A 160 21.36 10.77 -22.67
CA PRO A 160 21.07 12.01 -21.96
C PRO A 160 21.24 11.74 -20.47
N LYS A 161 22.12 12.52 -19.80
CA LYS A 161 22.29 12.46 -18.35
C LYS A 161 20.90 12.52 -17.74
N ALA A 162 20.50 11.44 -17.09
CA ALA A 162 19.36 11.51 -16.19
C ALA A 162 19.68 12.65 -15.22
N HIS A 163 18.76 13.58 -15.01
CA HIS A 163 18.83 14.42 -13.83
C HIS A 163 18.67 13.51 -12.62
N THR A 164 19.79 12.96 -12.16
CA THR A 164 19.94 12.40 -10.84
C THR A 164 20.13 13.59 -9.93
N THR A 165 19.03 14.23 -9.51
CA THR A 165 19.08 15.01 -8.29
C THR A 165 19.37 14.01 -7.15
N PRO A 166 20.44 14.19 -6.37
CA PRO A 166 20.70 13.32 -5.23
C PRO A 166 19.49 13.40 -4.30
N PHE A 167 18.88 12.26 -4.00
CA PHE A 167 18.09 12.13 -2.78
C PHE A 167 19.02 12.50 -1.64
N GLN A 168 18.84 13.69 -1.06
CA GLN A 168 19.49 14.03 0.20
C GLN A 168 18.84 13.15 1.26
N THR A 169 19.48 12.02 1.55
CA THR A 169 19.27 11.30 2.80
C THR A 169 19.65 12.26 3.91
N THR A 170 18.66 12.86 4.56
CA THR A 170 18.88 13.64 5.78
C THR A 170 19.26 12.64 6.88
N THR A 171 20.54 12.33 6.97
CA THR A 171 21.10 11.61 8.11
C THR A 171 21.01 12.55 9.31
N ILE A 172 20.06 12.28 10.20
CA ILE A 172 19.99 12.91 11.52
C ILE A 172 21.22 12.42 12.28
N SER A 173 22.30 13.19 12.26
CA SER A 173 23.45 13.00 13.13
C SER A 173 23.06 13.47 14.53
N SER A 174 22.89 12.52 15.44
CA SER A 174 22.87 12.75 16.88
C SER A 174 24.25 13.25 17.32
N THR A 175 24.42 14.57 17.41
CA THR A 175 25.58 15.17 18.06
C THR A 175 25.43 15.02 19.57
N ALA A 176 26.33 14.23 20.16
CA ALA A 176 26.55 14.17 21.59
C ALA A 176 27.02 15.55 22.08
N ALA A 177 26.17 16.23 22.86
CA ALA A 177 26.56 17.42 23.58
C ALA A 177 27.32 17.01 24.86
N SER A 178 28.63 17.24 24.83
CA SER A 178 29.52 17.14 25.99
C SER A 178 29.02 18.01 27.15
N ARG A 179 29.01 17.39 28.32
CA ARG A 179 28.66 18.00 29.61
C ARG A 179 29.82 18.89 30.06
N THR A 180 29.74 20.19 29.82
CA THR A 180 30.66 21.17 30.42
C THR A 180 30.03 21.73 31.68
N THR A 181 30.62 21.36 32.81
CA THR A 181 30.38 21.90 34.14
C THR A 181 30.67 23.39 34.18
N VAL A 182 29.71 24.21 34.61
CA VAL A 182 29.95 25.58 35.05
C VAL A 182 29.36 25.75 36.45
N SER A 183 30.25 26.13 37.36
CA SER A 183 30.09 26.37 38.78
C SER A 183 29.06 27.47 39.10
N SER A 184 28.21 27.19 40.08
CA SER A 184 27.38 28.18 40.77
C SER A 184 28.22 29.26 41.46
N PRO A 185 27.86 30.54 41.37
CA PRO A 185 28.23 31.53 42.37
C PRO A 185 27.19 31.53 43.50
N ASN A 186 27.67 31.22 44.71
CA ASN A 186 27.04 31.67 45.95
C ASN A 186 26.88 33.19 45.91
N ASN A 187 25.70 33.71 46.23
CA ASN A 187 25.63 34.95 46.98
C ASN A 187 24.52 34.89 48.01
N THR A 188 24.99 34.90 49.25
CA THR A 188 24.24 35.04 50.48
C THR A 188 23.96 36.52 50.71
N LYS A 189 22.75 36.81 51.21
CA LYS A 189 22.46 37.70 52.37
C LYS A 189 21.73 39.03 52.10
N LYS A 190 20.71 39.20 52.97
CA LYS A 190 20.04 40.40 53.49
C LYS A 190 19.05 41.10 52.54
N ASP A 191 17.84 41.48 52.97
CA ASP A 191 17.27 41.67 54.31
C ASP A 191 15.91 40.95 54.48
#